data_AF-A0A420VZ88-F1
#
_entry.id   AF-A0A420VZ88-F1
#
_cell.length_a   1.000
_cell.length_b   1.000
_cell.length_c   1.000
_cell.angle_alpha   90.00
_cell.angle_beta   90.00
_cell.angle_gamma   90.00
#
_symmetry.space_group_name_H-M   'P 1'
#
loop_
_entity.id
_entity.type
_entity.pdbx_description
1 polymer ?
#
loop_
_entity_poly.entity_id
_entity_poly.type
_entity_poly.pdbx_seq_one_letter_code
_entity_poly.pdbx_strand_id
1 'polypeptide(L)'
;MACQRNQVKNAADISTNISAGKLTPMKKPAVDSLVFQDKMIRIYKIDSISFFKEQQQSDYRRDTIASVSDINLVKKMLQGRVKFGGYTRGKDMEVDTLVEGDLIALVRFNDGRLLEAGKTESTIDLLESMFVKYFPSEEILLLEGGHTTDQALDLRQGKWDVEEIGNLDYVYFSKHKKYRLNGMFNGQECSSYFLQKKENGGYLTYAQIPLDWNDNFELCTLKEIFWKGDQQVYFRNFFYGAPHDKRAGFYRLDIISED
;
A
#
# COMPACT_ATOMS: atom_id res chain seq x y z
N MET A 1 -38.56 42.10 -3.82
CA MET A 1 -37.95 41.52 -5.04
C MET A 1 -38.08 40.01 -4.93
N ALA A 2 -39.26 39.42 -5.13
CA ALA A 2 -39.94 39.08 -6.40
C ALA A 2 -39.30 37.86 -7.12
N CYS A 3 -39.89 36.69 -6.86
CA CYS A 3 -39.80 35.48 -7.67
C CYS A 3 -40.22 35.77 -9.12
N GLN A 4 -39.53 35.18 -10.10
CA GLN A 4 -40.08 35.01 -11.45
C GLN A 4 -39.89 33.58 -11.95
N ARG A 5 -41.04 32.90 -12.05
CA ARG A 5 -41.31 31.81 -13.00
C ARG A 5 -41.21 32.36 -14.43
N ASN A 6 -40.60 31.61 -15.33
CA ASN A 6 -40.90 31.64 -16.77
C ASN A 6 -40.78 30.19 -17.27
N GLN A 7 -41.90 29.49 -17.40
CA GLN A 7 -42.69 29.33 -18.62
C GLN A 7 -41.99 28.50 -19.70
N VAL A 8 -42.45 27.25 -19.77
CA VAL A 8 -42.23 26.27 -20.83
C VAL A 8 -42.78 26.82 -22.14
N LYS A 9 -41.96 26.86 -23.18
CA LYS A 9 -42.41 26.91 -24.58
C LYS A 9 -41.97 25.64 -25.28
N ASN A 10 -42.96 24.84 -25.70
CA ASN A 10 -42.80 23.79 -26.68
C ASN A 10 -42.35 24.41 -28.02
N ALA A 11 -41.27 23.90 -28.57
CA ALA A 11 -41.00 23.92 -30.00
C ALA A 11 -40.71 22.48 -30.41
N ALA A 12 -41.62 21.92 -31.20
CA ALA A 12 -41.40 20.71 -31.96
C ALA A 12 -40.32 20.94 -33.04
N ASP A 13 -39.81 19.83 -33.55
CA ASP A 13 -38.97 19.69 -34.75
C ASP A 13 -37.50 20.13 -34.66
N ILE A 14 -36.68 19.25 -34.06
CA ILE A 14 -35.41 18.86 -34.68
C ILE A 14 -35.32 17.33 -34.62
N SER A 15 -35.68 16.68 -35.72
CA SER A 15 -35.38 15.29 -36.00
C SER A 15 -33.89 15.13 -36.33
N THR A 16 -33.07 14.91 -35.31
CA THR A 16 -31.70 14.43 -35.51
C THR A 16 -31.69 12.92 -35.39
N ASN A 17 -31.41 12.28 -36.53
CA ASN A 17 -31.07 10.87 -36.64
C ASN A 17 -29.91 10.52 -35.70
N ILE A 18 -30.22 10.05 -34.49
CA ILE A 18 -29.26 9.30 -33.68
C ILE A 18 -29.28 7.89 -34.23
N SER A 19 -28.32 7.60 -35.11
CA SER A 19 -27.98 6.21 -35.39
C SER A 19 -27.67 5.57 -34.05
N ALA A 20 -28.40 4.52 -33.72
CA ALA A 20 -28.07 3.63 -32.62
C ALA A 20 -26.72 2.99 -32.95
N GLY A 21 -25.64 3.69 -32.62
CA GLY A 21 -24.32 3.12 -32.54
C GLY A 21 -24.43 1.96 -31.57
N LYS A 22 -24.37 0.74 -32.10
CA LYS A 22 -24.18 -0.47 -31.31
C LYS A 22 -23.04 -0.17 -30.35
N LEU A 23 -23.35 0.02 -29.06
CA LEU A 23 -22.39 -0.14 -27.99
C LEU A 23 -21.90 -1.58 -28.11
N THR A 24 -20.78 -1.76 -28.80
CA THR A 24 -20.04 -3.00 -28.80
C THR A 24 -19.78 -3.33 -27.34
N PRO A 25 -20.17 -4.52 -26.85
CA PRO A 25 -19.77 -4.94 -25.52
C PRO A 25 -18.25 -4.91 -25.51
N MET A 26 -17.65 -4.07 -24.66
CA MET A 26 -16.21 -4.06 -24.47
C MET A 26 -15.79 -5.50 -24.16
N LYS A 27 -15.00 -6.08 -25.06
CA LYS A 27 -14.56 -7.47 -24.99
C LYS A 27 -13.80 -7.61 -23.66
N LYS A 28 -14.33 -8.41 -22.73
CA LYS A 28 -13.57 -8.81 -21.54
C LYS A 28 -12.21 -9.34 -22.04
N PRO A 29 -11.08 -8.96 -21.40
CA PRO A 29 -9.76 -9.46 -21.78
C PRO A 29 -9.81 -10.98 -21.88
N ALA A 30 -9.11 -11.55 -22.87
CA ALA A 30 -8.97 -12.99 -22.98
C ALA A 30 -8.37 -13.53 -21.66
N VAL A 31 -8.85 -14.68 -21.22
CA VAL A 31 -8.26 -15.40 -20.09
C VAL A 31 -6.77 -15.63 -20.39
N ASP A 32 -5.91 -15.41 -19.39
CA ASP A 32 -4.45 -15.42 -19.50
C ASP A 32 -3.86 -14.32 -20.40
N SER A 33 -4.51 -13.16 -20.45
CA SER A 33 -3.92 -11.98 -21.12
C SER A 33 -2.84 -11.36 -20.25
N LEU A 34 -1.63 -11.21 -20.80
CA LEU A 34 -0.60 -10.34 -20.24
C LEU A 34 -1.15 -8.90 -20.17
N VAL A 35 -1.11 -8.31 -18.98
CA VAL A 35 -1.59 -6.94 -18.72
C VAL A 35 -0.48 -5.97 -18.36
N PHE A 36 0.64 -6.46 -17.83
CA PHE A 36 1.83 -5.67 -17.54
C PHE A 36 3.08 -6.54 -17.66
N GLN A 37 4.18 -5.95 -18.12
CA GLN A 37 5.49 -6.58 -18.10
C GLN A 37 6.58 -5.51 -18.03
N ASP A 38 7.56 -5.74 -17.17
CA ASP A 38 8.86 -5.08 -17.23
C ASP A 38 9.98 -6.13 -17.22
N LYS A 39 11.18 -5.75 -16.75
CA LYS A 39 12.33 -6.67 -16.65
C LYS A 39 12.24 -7.63 -15.45
N MET A 40 11.45 -7.29 -14.44
CA MET A 40 11.41 -7.95 -13.14
C MET A 40 10.14 -8.78 -12.94
N ILE A 41 9.01 -8.34 -13.49
CA ILE A 41 7.70 -8.98 -13.27
C ILE A 41 6.84 -9.01 -14.54
N ARG A 42 5.92 -9.97 -14.58
CA ARG A 42 4.80 -10.04 -15.52
C ARG A 42 3.51 -10.17 -14.74
N ILE A 43 2.46 -9.46 -15.16
CA ILE A 43 1.13 -9.61 -14.57
C ILE A 43 0.16 -10.05 -15.66
N TYR A 44 -0.62 -11.07 -15.33
CA TYR A 44 -1.65 -11.66 -16.17
C TYR A 44 -3.00 -11.47 -15.53
N LYS A 45 -4.01 -11.13 -16.33
CA LYS A 45 -5.41 -11.26 -15.93
C LYS A 45 -5.85 -12.69 -16.19
N ILE A 46 -6.38 -13.34 -15.17
CA ILE A 46 -6.84 -14.73 -15.24
C ILE A 46 -8.33 -14.80 -14.92
N ASP A 47 -8.96 -15.93 -15.23
CA ASP A 47 -10.34 -16.18 -14.83
C ASP A 47 -10.44 -16.75 -13.41
N SER A 48 -11.63 -16.66 -12.83
CA SER A 48 -11.93 -17.15 -11.47
C SER A 48 -11.70 -18.65 -11.30
N ILE A 49 -12.00 -19.47 -12.31
CA ILE A 49 -11.86 -20.92 -12.22
C ILE A 49 -10.39 -21.28 -12.10
N SER A 50 -9.54 -20.69 -12.94
CA SER A 50 -8.09 -20.86 -12.87
C SER A 50 -7.53 -20.36 -11.53
N PHE A 51 -7.98 -19.21 -11.05
CA PHE A 51 -7.57 -18.68 -9.75
C PHE A 51 -7.89 -19.63 -8.59
N PHE A 52 -9.14 -20.09 -8.46
CA PHE A 52 -9.55 -20.97 -7.35
C PHE A 52 -8.93 -22.37 -7.46
N LYS A 53 -8.71 -22.87 -8.68
CA LYS A 53 -7.95 -24.11 -8.89
C LYS A 53 -6.54 -24.00 -8.35
N GLU A 54 -5.84 -22.91 -8.67
CA GLU A 54 -4.47 -22.67 -8.19
C GLU A 54 -4.43 -22.45 -6.68
N GLN A 55 -5.42 -21.76 -6.12
CA GLN A 55 -5.55 -21.58 -4.68
C GLN A 55 -5.69 -22.92 -3.95
N GLN A 56 -6.57 -23.81 -4.44
CA GLN A 56 -6.77 -25.15 -3.86
C GLN A 56 -5.53 -26.03 -3.96
N GLN A 57 -4.74 -25.87 -5.01
CA GLN A 57 -3.50 -26.62 -5.22
C GLN A 57 -2.30 -26.00 -4.48
N SER A 58 -2.41 -24.74 -4.06
CA SER A 58 -1.38 -24.07 -3.28
C SER A 58 -1.38 -24.58 -1.83
N ASP A 59 -0.21 -24.95 -1.32
CA ASP A 59 0.01 -25.17 0.11
C ASP A 59 0.37 -23.84 0.79
N TYR A 60 -0.38 -22.78 0.45
CA TYR A 60 -0.09 -21.44 0.96
C TYR A 60 -0.74 -21.22 2.32
N ARG A 61 0.06 -20.76 3.28
CA ARG A 61 -0.42 -20.25 4.56
C ARG A 61 0.20 -18.89 4.80
N ARG A 62 -0.66 -17.92 5.12
CA ARG A 62 -0.19 -16.58 5.45
C ARG A 62 0.61 -16.64 6.75
N ASP A 63 1.86 -16.20 6.66
CA ASP A 63 2.73 -15.95 7.80
C ASP A 63 2.74 -14.44 8.09
N THR A 64 2.81 -14.07 9.36
CA THR A 64 2.73 -12.68 9.82
C THR A 64 3.97 -12.34 10.63
N ILE A 65 4.41 -11.09 10.57
CA ILE A 65 5.54 -10.61 11.35
C ILE A 65 5.04 -10.24 12.75
N ALA A 66 5.70 -10.74 13.79
CA ALA A 66 5.35 -10.39 15.16
C ALA A 66 5.56 -8.89 15.41
N SER A 67 4.56 -8.24 16.00
CA SER A 67 4.57 -6.81 16.31
C SER A 67 4.20 -6.54 17.76
N VAL A 68 4.61 -5.38 18.26
CA VAL A 68 4.27 -4.86 19.58
C VAL A 68 3.56 -3.51 19.40
N SER A 69 2.29 -3.44 19.85
CA SER A 69 1.48 -2.20 19.85
C SER A 69 1.42 -1.52 21.23
N ASP A 70 1.89 -2.18 22.28
CA ASP A 70 1.96 -1.57 23.62
C ASP A 70 3.07 -0.51 23.63
N ILE A 71 2.68 0.76 23.56
CA ILE A 71 3.60 1.90 23.55
C ILE A 71 4.53 1.93 24.77
N ASN A 72 4.08 1.50 25.95
CA ASN A 72 4.92 1.51 27.15
C ASN A 72 6.01 0.45 27.07
N LEU A 73 5.70 -0.71 26.48
CA LEU A 73 6.70 -1.73 26.19
C LEU A 73 7.66 -1.24 25.10
N VAL A 74 7.17 -0.65 24.02
CA VAL A 74 8.02 -0.13 22.93
C VAL A 74 8.96 0.98 23.42
N LYS A 75 8.48 1.92 24.23
CA LYS A 75 9.31 2.96 24.86
C LYS A 75 10.49 2.36 25.65
N LYS A 76 10.27 1.24 26.33
CA LYS A 76 11.34 0.50 27.04
C LYS A 76 12.27 -0.20 26.06
N MET A 77 11.73 -0.88 25.06
CA MET A 77 12.53 -1.61 24.05
C MET A 77 13.43 -0.68 23.23
N LEU A 78 12.96 0.53 22.94
CA LEU A 78 13.65 1.53 22.12
C LEU A 78 14.31 2.63 22.94
N GLN A 79 14.49 2.42 24.25
CA GLN A 79 15.14 3.39 25.13
C GLN A 79 16.52 3.78 24.59
N GLY A 80 16.77 5.09 24.48
CA GLY A 80 18.03 5.64 23.95
C GLY A 80 18.11 5.70 22.41
N ARG A 81 17.19 5.03 21.70
CA ARG A 81 17.08 5.08 20.23
C ARG A 81 15.95 5.96 19.76
N VAL A 82 14.77 5.86 20.40
CA VAL A 82 13.59 6.64 20.03
C VAL A 82 13.08 7.40 21.25
N LYS A 83 12.84 8.70 21.07
CA LYS A 83 12.20 9.54 22.07
C LYS A 83 10.78 9.84 21.62
N PHE A 84 9.86 9.61 22.55
CA PHE A 84 8.44 9.88 22.37
C PHE A 84 8.07 11.12 23.17
N GLY A 85 6.99 11.79 22.78
CA GLY A 85 6.43 12.93 23.50
C GLY A 85 4.97 13.17 23.15
N GLY A 86 4.45 14.33 23.53
CA GLY A 86 3.09 14.76 23.22
C GLY A 86 3.03 16.22 22.75
N TYR A 87 1.85 16.66 22.34
CA TYR A 87 1.61 18.07 22.06
C TYR A 87 1.44 18.87 23.36
N THR A 88 2.05 20.05 23.38
CA THR A 88 1.78 21.06 24.40
C THR A 88 1.00 22.20 23.75
N ARG A 89 -0.15 22.55 24.32
CA ARG A 89 -1.03 23.61 23.79
C ARG A 89 -0.23 24.92 23.60
N GLY A 90 -0.23 25.46 22.38
CA GLY A 90 0.48 26.69 22.04
C GLY A 90 1.94 26.48 21.59
N LYS A 91 2.36 25.23 21.39
CA LYS A 91 3.64 24.84 20.78
C LYS A 91 3.40 23.86 19.63
N ASP A 92 2.56 24.26 18.69
CA ASP A 92 1.99 23.36 17.68
C ASP A 92 3.03 22.85 16.65
N MET A 93 4.28 23.34 16.70
CA MET A 93 5.40 22.96 15.82
C MET A 93 6.50 22.17 16.55
N GLU A 94 6.25 21.68 17.76
CA GLU A 94 7.22 20.93 18.55
C GLU A 94 6.56 19.74 19.26
N VAL A 95 7.30 18.63 19.36
CA VAL A 95 6.92 17.49 20.22
C VAL A 95 7.58 17.67 21.59
N ASP A 96 6.77 17.78 22.65
CA ASP A 96 7.26 17.95 24.01
C ASP A 96 7.56 16.59 24.65
N THR A 97 8.86 16.27 24.80
CA THR A 97 9.31 15.02 25.41
C THR A 97 9.04 14.91 26.92
N LEU A 98 8.62 15.99 27.58
CA LEU A 98 8.20 15.96 28.99
C LEU A 98 6.72 15.60 29.14
N VAL A 99 5.96 15.67 28.05
CA VAL A 99 4.56 15.24 28.01
C VAL A 99 4.49 13.80 27.55
N GLU A 100 3.77 12.97 28.29
CA GLU A 100 3.51 11.61 27.87
C GLU A 100 2.62 11.59 26.62
N GLY A 101 3.11 10.95 25.57
CA GLY A 101 2.36 10.70 24.35
C GLY A 101 3.02 9.63 23.49
N ASP A 102 2.49 9.46 22.29
CA ASP A 102 2.86 8.48 21.28
C ASP A 102 3.43 9.11 20.00
N LEU A 103 3.61 10.44 20.00
CA LEU A 103 4.32 11.16 18.94
C LEU A 103 5.82 10.88 19.00
N ILE A 104 6.44 10.84 17.83
CA ILE A 104 7.88 10.64 17.70
C ILE A 104 8.59 12.00 17.73
N ALA A 105 9.37 12.25 18.77
CA ALA A 105 10.17 13.48 18.87
C ALA A 105 11.54 13.35 18.19
N LEU A 106 12.18 12.18 18.36
CA LEU A 106 13.53 11.94 17.86
C LEU A 106 13.75 10.45 17.60
N VAL A 107 14.44 10.13 16.50
CA VAL A 107 14.89 8.78 16.15
C VAL A 107 16.39 8.80 15.87
N ARG A 108 17.11 7.86 16.47
CA ARG A 108 18.53 7.58 16.23
C ARG A 108 18.67 6.28 15.47
N PHE A 109 19.17 6.37 14.25
CA PHE A 109 19.47 5.21 13.39
C PHE A 109 20.81 4.57 13.76
N ASN A 110 21.00 3.32 13.32
CA ASN A 110 22.23 2.56 13.58
C ASN A 110 23.49 3.18 12.94
N ASP A 111 23.32 3.96 11.86
CA ASP A 111 24.41 4.70 11.22
C ASP A 111 24.73 6.04 11.92
N GLY A 112 24.05 6.34 13.02
CA GLY A 112 24.26 7.55 13.82
C GLY A 112 23.44 8.76 13.37
N ARG A 113 22.74 8.70 12.24
CA ARG A 113 21.85 9.79 11.81
C ARG A 113 20.71 9.99 12.80
N LEU A 114 20.27 11.24 12.88
CA LEU A 114 19.16 11.68 13.71
C LEU A 114 18.05 12.23 12.82
N LEU A 115 16.83 11.80 13.12
CA LEU A 115 15.60 12.37 12.58
C LEU A 115 14.87 13.04 13.74
N GLU A 116 14.67 14.35 13.66
CA GLU A 116 14.06 15.17 14.71
C GLU A 116 12.81 15.87 14.18
N ALA A 117 11.72 15.78 14.94
CA ALA A 117 10.46 16.43 14.59
C ALA A 117 10.65 17.95 14.44
N GLY A 118 10.13 18.50 13.34
CA GLY A 118 10.19 19.93 13.03
C GLY A 118 11.58 20.48 12.64
N LYS A 119 12.61 19.63 12.54
CA LYS A 119 13.99 20.08 12.24
C LYS A 119 14.63 19.41 11.03
N THR A 120 14.25 18.18 10.73
CA THR A 120 14.77 17.46 9.58
C THR A 120 13.83 17.67 8.39
N GLU A 121 14.30 18.38 7.35
CA GLU A 121 13.62 18.37 6.06
C GLU A 121 13.67 16.93 5.51
N SER A 122 12.54 16.25 5.54
CA SER A 122 12.43 14.88 5.03
C SER A 122 11.03 14.62 4.50
N THR A 123 10.86 13.55 3.74
CA THR A 123 9.56 13.10 3.23
C THR A 123 8.61 12.65 4.35
N ILE A 124 9.13 12.41 5.55
CA ILE A 124 8.34 12.10 6.74
C ILE A 124 8.26 13.33 7.65
N ASP A 125 7.04 13.74 7.97
CA ASP A 125 6.81 14.77 8.99
C ASP A 125 6.49 14.12 10.33
N LEU A 126 7.52 13.99 11.17
CA LEU A 126 7.36 13.43 12.52
C LEU A 126 6.42 14.28 13.41
N LEU A 127 6.18 15.56 13.08
CA LEU A 127 5.21 16.36 13.84
C LEU A 127 3.79 15.84 13.69
N GLU A 128 3.46 15.15 12.60
CA GLU A 128 2.14 14.59 12.34
C GLU A 128 2.13 13.05 12.47
N SER A 129 3.24 12.46 12.90
CA SER A 129 3.40 11.00 12.97
C SER A 129 3.12 10.45 14.35
N MET A 130 2.09 9.61 14.46
CA MET A 130 1.74 8.87 15.67
C MET A 130 2.25 7.43 15.61
N PHE A 131 2.71 6.90 16.74
CA PHE A 131 3.11 5.50 16.85
C PHE A 131 1.92 4.55 16.67
N VAL A 132 2.10 3.52 15.84
CA VAL A 132 1.12 2.43 15.67
C VAL A 132 1.67 1.12 16.21
N LYS A 133 2.83 0.68 15.68
CA LYS A 133 3.42 -0.64 15.97
C LYS A 133 4.94 -0.61 15.84
N TYR A 134 5.59 -1.49 16.59
CA TYR A 134 6.99 -1.84 16.38
C TYR A 134 7.11 -3.30 15.97
N PHE A 135 7.94 -3.60 14.96
CA PHE A 135 8.23 -4.94 14.46
C PHE A 135 9.67 -5.33 14.86
N PRO A 136 9.88 -5.98 16.02
CA PRO A 136 11.21 -6.12 16.61
C PRO A 136 12.18 -6.93 15.76
N SER A 137 11.70 -7.97 15.06
CA SER A 137 12.55 -8.82 14.22
C SER A 137 13.11 -8.11 12.99
N GLU A 138 12.47 -7.03 12.54
CA GLU A 138 12.92 -6.23 11.41
C GLU A 138 13.43 -4.84 11.82
N GLU A 139 13.29 -4.49 13.09
CA GLU A 139 13.56 -3.16 13.66
C GLU A 139 12.83 -2.02 12.93
N ILE A 140 11.58 -2.28 12.52
CA ILE A 140 10.74 -1.30 11.82
C ILE A 140 9.70 -0.71 12.77
N LEU A 141 9.63 0.62 12.82
CA LEU A 141 8.53 1.36 13.42
C LEU A 141 7.51 1.70 12.35
N LEU A 142 6.26 1.34 12.60
CA LEU A 142 5.11 1.77 11.81
C LEU A 142 4.43 2.93 12.54
N LEU A 143 4.20 3.99 11.79
CA LEU A 143 3.58 5.23 12.22
C LEU A 143 2.36 5.52 11.34
N GLU A 144 1.43 6.29 11.88
CA GLU A 144 0.29 6.84 11.14
C GLU A 144 0.50 8.34 11.02
N GLY A 145 0.48 8.86 9.79
CA GLY A 145 0.52 10.29 9.50
C GLY A 145 -0.86 10.88 9.19
N GLY A 146 -0.86 12.11 8.68
CA GLY A 146 -2.07 12.77 8.19
C GLY A 146 -2.86 11.91 7.19
N HIS A 147 -4.19 12.04 7.19
CA HIS A 147 -5.10 11.23 6.38
C HIS A 147 -4.94 9.71 6.57
N THR A 148 -4.51 9.23 7.74
CA THR A 148 -4.25 7.80 8.00
C THR A 148 -3.20 7.20 7.06
N THR A 149 -2.26 8.03 6.61
CA THR A 149 -1.11 7.58 5.80
C THR A 149 -0.28 6.59 6.60
N ASP A 150 0.05 5.45 5.98
CA ASP A 150 1.11 4.59 6.47
C ASP A 150 2.44 5.32 6.35
N GLN A 151 3.22 5.32 7.43
CA GLN A 151 4.61 5.76 7.44
C GLN A 151 5.46 4.73 8.16
N ALA A 152 6.72 4.59 7.76
CA ALA A 152 7.59 3.58 8.34
C ALA A 152 9.03 4.04 8.48
N LEU A 153 9.68 3.61 9.55
CA LEU A 153 11.10 3.85 9.83
C LEU A 153 11.81 2.51 10.02
N ASP A 154 12.80 2.22 9.18
CA ASP A 154 13.73 1.10 9.36
C ASP A 154 14.91 1.57 10.20
N LEU A 155 14.87 1.25 11.50
CA LEU A 155 15.89 1.66 12.46
C LEU A 155 17.24 1.00 12.21
N ARG A 156 17.24 -0.15 11.54
CA ARG A 156 18.42 -0.95 11.26
C ARG A 156 19.18 -0.45 10.03
N GLN A 157 18.45 -0.16 8.96
CA GLN A 157 19.02 0.33 7.69
C GLN A 157 19.12 1.85 7.60
N GLY A 158 18.49 2.59 8.53
CA GLY A 158 18.48 4.04 8.45
C GLY A 158 17.54 4.59 7.38
N LYS A 159 16.44 3.89 7.09
CA LYS A 159 15.48 4.31 6.06
C LYS A 159 14.21 4.85 6.68
N TRP A 160 13.56 5.76 5.99
CA TRP A 160 12.26 6.33 6.38
C TRP A 160 11.33 6.55 5.19
N ASP A 161 11.62 5.85 4.09
CA ASP A 161 10.76 5.85 2.91
C ASP A 161 9.80 4.66 2.99
N VAL A 162 8.52 4.95 3.21
CA VAL A 162 7.48 3.92 3.31
C VAL A 162 7.22 3.21 1.98
N GLU A 163 7.55 3.82 0.84
CA GLU A 163 7.46 3.17 -0.48
C GLU A 163 8.55 2.11 -0.69
N GLU A 164 9.62 2.14 0.13
CA GLU A 164 10.63 1.10 0.19
C GLU A 164 10.41 0.11 1.34
N ILE A 165 9.96 0.59 2.49
CA ILE A 165 9.84 -0.20 3.72
C ILE A 165 8.52 -0.97 3.75
N GLY A 166 7.42 -0.25 3.48
CA GLY A 166 6.03 -0.72 3.53
C GLY A 166 5.46 -0.83 4.93
N ASN A 167 4.15 -1.07 5.01
CA ASN A 167 3.45 -1.47 6.21
C ASN A 167 3.52 -3.00 6.36
N LEU A 168 4.27 -3.47 7.35
CA LEU A 168 4.52 -4.90 7.57
C LEU A 168 3.26 -5.73 7.91
N ASP A 169 2.12 -5.10 8.23
CA ASP A 169 0.83 -5.79 8.32
C ASP A 169 0.32 -6.28 6.95
N TYR A 170 0.81 -5.72 5.85
CA TYR A 170 0.43 -6.10 4.47
C TYR A 170 1.32 -7.20 3.89
N VAL A 171 2.25 -7.75 4.67
CA VAL A 171 3.21 -8.73 4.15
C VAL A 171 2.54 -10.07 3.83
N TYR A 172 2.85 -10.57 2.62
CA TYR A 172 2.61 -11.95 2.21
C TYR A 172 3.93 -12.55 1.75
N PHE A 173 4.49 -13.47 2.54
CA PHE A 173 5.74 -14.16 2.19
C PHE A 173 5.52 -15.21 1.11
N SER A 174 6.50 -15.35 0.21
CA SER A 174 6.67 -16.53 -0.63
C SER A 174 7.00 -17.80 0.18
N LYS A 175 6.88 -18.98 -0.44
CA LYS A 175 7.03 -20.28 0.24
C LYS A 175 8.33 -20.42 1.05
N HIS A 176 9.47 -20.06 0.46
CA HIS A 176 10.77 -20.10 1.14
C HIS A 176 11.22 -18.72 1.62
N LYS A 177 10.29 -17.75 1.66
CA LYS A 177 10.55 -16.37 2.09
C LYS A 177 11.63 -15.67 1.26
N LYS A 178 11.88 -16.10 0.02
CA LYS A 178 12.81 -15.44 -0.91
C LYS A 178 12.31 -14.04 -1.29
N TYR A 179 11.01 -13.95 -1.56
CA TYR A 179 10.29 -12.71 -1.82
C TYR A 179 9.16 -12.50 -0.80
N ARG A 180 8.71 -11.26 -0.68
CA ARG A 180 7.43 -10.93 -0.05
C ARG A 180 6.72 -9.84 -0.85
N LEU A 181 5.41 -9.92 -0.90
CA LEU A 181 4.56 -8.81 -1.28
C LEU A 181 4.39 -7.93 -0.06
N ASN A 182 4.48 -6.62 -0.24
CA ASN A 182 4.21 -5.61 0.76
C ASN A 182 3.45 -4.44 0.11
N GLY A 183 3.05 -3.47 0.91
CA GLY A 183 2.38 -2.28 0.41
C GLY A 183 2.31 -1.19 1.45
N MET A 184 1.65 -0.09 1.10
CA MET A 184 1.36 1.02 2.00
C MET A 184 0.09 1.72 1.56
N PHE A 185 -0.58 2.38 2.49
CA PHE A 185 -1.70 3.27 2.22
C PHE A 185 -1.21 4.72 2.28
N ASN A 186 -1.36 5.48 1.20
CA ASN A 186 -0.93 6.87 1.10
C ASN A 186 -1.97 7.87 1.63
N GLY A 187 -2.96 7.40 2.40
CA GLY A 187 -4.01 8.22 3.01
C GLY A 187 -5.16 8.61 2.08
N GLN A 188 -5.09 8.28 0.79
CA GLN A 188 -6.18 8.52 -0.13
C GLN A 188 -6.39 7.32 -1.04
N GLU A 189 -7.65 6.86 -1.08
CA GLU A 189 -8.15 6.05 -2.19
C GLU A 189 -7.55 4.64 -2.33
N CYS A 190 -6.32 4.50 -2.82
CA CYS A 190 -5.69 3.23 -3.18
C CYS A 190 -4.42 2.97 -2.38
N SER A 191 -4.13 1.70 -2.11
CA SER A 191 -2.85 1.29 -1.54
C SER A 191 -1.85 1.03 -2.66
N SER A 192 -0.59 1.41 -2.42
CA SER A 192 0.57 1.02 -3.23
C SER A 192 1.02 -0.38 -2.85
N TYR A 193 1.51 -1.15 -3.83
CA TYR A 193 2.01 -2.50 -3.60
C TYR A 193 3.34 -2.72 -4.33
N PHE A 194 4.22 -3.49 -3.72
CA PHE A 194 5.53 -3.79 -4.28
C PHE A 194 6.04 -5.14 -3.76
N LEU A 195 6.93 -5.74 -4.56
CA LEU A 195 7.69 -6.91 -4.15
C LEU A 195 8.98 -6.47 -3.50
N GLN A 196 9.32 -7.12 -2.40
CA GLN A 196 10.64 -7.05 -1.78
C GLN A 196 11.32 -8.42 -1.86
N LYS A 197 12.64 -8.41 -2.09
CA LYS A 197 13.48 -9.61 -2.15
C LYS A 197 14.39 -9.64 -0.92
N LYS A 198 14.59 -10.83 -0.36
CA LYS A 198 15.45 -11.02 0.79
C LYS A 198 16.92 -10.89 0.38
N GLU A 199 17.60 -9.88 0.87
CA GLU A 199 19.01 -9.57 0.58
C GLU A 199 19.69 -8.98 1.83
N ASN A 200 20.96 -9.32 2.07
CA ASN A 200 21.80 -8.72 3.12
C ASN A 200 21.15 -8.67 4.52
N GLY A 201 20.43 -9.72 4.92
CA GLY A 201 19.78 -9.79 6.24
C GLY A 201 18.49 -8.98 6.39
N GLY A 202 18.00 -8.35 5.31
CA GLY A 202 16.72 -7.64 5.25
C GLY A 202 15.95 -7.96 3.98
N TYR A 203 14.86 -7.22 3.76
CA TYR A 203 14.10 -7.23 2.51
C TYR A 203 14.28 -5.87 1.85
N LEU A 204 14.71 -5.87 0.59
CA LEU A 204 14.87 -4.66 -0.22
C LEU A 204 13.84 -4.67 -1.34
N THR A 205 13.38 -3.49 -1.75
CA THR A 205 12.46 -3.35 -2.89
C THR A 205 13.07 -3.99 -4.13
N TYR A 206 12.28 -4.85 -4.77
CA TYR A 206 12.65 -5.61 -5.96
C TYR A 206 11.88 -5.11 -7.19
N ALA A 207 10.57 -4.93 -7.07
CA ALA A 207 9.74 -4.42 -8.16
C ALA A 207 8.53 -3.68 -7.60
N GLN A 208 8.20 -2.53 -8.20
CA GLN A 208 6.94 -1.83 -7.95
C GLN A 208 5.82 -2.52 -8.75
N ILE A 209 4.64 -2.63 -8.14
CA ILE A 209 3.45 -3.11 -8.85
C ILE A 209 2.70 -1.86 -9.32
N PRO A 210 2.57 -1.61 -10.64
CA PRO A 210 2.03 -0.33 -11.10
C PRO A 210 0.55 -0.20 -10.73
N LEU A 211 0.20 0.94 -10.16
CA LEU A 211 -1.17 1.27 -9.80
C LEU A 211 -2.00 1.55 -11.04
N ASP A 212 -1.42 2.24 -12.01
CA ASP A 212 -2.00 2.65 -13.28
C ASP A 212 -1.06 2.25 -14.42
N TRP A 213 -1.52 1.37 -15.31
CA TRP A 213 -0.72 1.01 -16.50
C TRP A 213 -1.50 1.09 -17.80
N ASN A 214 -2.80 1.33 -17.73
CA ASN A 214 -3.64 1.73 -18.86
C ASN A 214 -4.90 2.46 -18.37
N ASP A 215 -5.53 3.22 -19.27
CA ASP A 215 -6.73 4.04 -19.01
C ASP A 215 -7.96 3.26 -18.48
N ASN A 216 -7.88 1.93 -18.37
CA ASN A 216 -8.97 1.05 -17.96
C ASN A 216 -8.63 0.16 -16.75
N PHE A 217 -7.45 0.33 -16.14
CA PHE A 217 -7.03 -0.54 -15.06
C PHE A 217 -6.25 0.19 -13.98
N GLU A 218 -6.81 0.13 -12.77
CA GLU A 218 -6.19 0.63 -11.55
C GLU A 218 -6.15 -0.50 -10.51
N LEU A 219 -4.96 -0.85 -10.03
CA LEU A 219 -4.79 -1.67 -8.83
C LEU A 219 -5.01 -0.77 -7.63
N CYS A 220 -5.97 -1.13 -6.77
CA CYS A 220 -6.34 -0.26 -5.66
C CYS A 220 -6.31 -1.02 -4.33
N THR A 221 -7.04 -2.14 -4.27
CA THR A 221 -7.05 -3.00 -3.09
C THR A 221 -6.84 -4.45 -3.51
N LEU A 222 -5.73 -5.04 -3.06
CA LEU A 222 -5.46 -6.45 -3.27
C LEU A 222 -6.08 -7.27 -2.14
N LYS A 223 -6.80 -8.34 -2.49
CA LYS A 223 -7.40 -9.29 -1.55
C LYS A 223 -7.21 -10.71 -2.06
N GLU A 224 -7.52 -11.69 -1.20
CA GLU A 224 -7.41 -13.13 -1.52
C GLU A 224 -6.01 -13.49 -2.04
N ILE A 225 -4.99 -12.93 -1.42
CA ILE A 225 -3.60 -13.03 -1.88
C ILE A 225 -3.02 -14.37 -1.46
N PHE A 226 -2.37 -15.07 -2.38
CA PHE A 226 -1.61 -16.29 -2.07
C PHE A 226 -0.42 -16.48 -2.99
N TRP A 227 0.62 -17.14 -2.49
CA TRP A 227 1.79 -17.51 -3.28
C TRP A 227 1.69 -18.95 -3.77
N LYS A 228 2.16 -19.19 -5.00
CA LYS A 228 2.46 -20.52 -5.53
C LYS A 228 3.97 -20.63 -5.71
N GLY A 229 4.63 -21.32 -4.77
CA GLY A 229 6.09 -21.37 -4.71
C GLY A 229 6.71 -20.01 -4.37
N ASP A 230 7.83 -19.67 -5.00
CA ASP A 230 8.53 -18.40 -4.79
C ASP A 230 8.42 -17.41 -5.95
N GLN A 231 7.86 -17.82 -7.07
CA GLN A 231 7.88 -17.03 -8.30
C GLN A 231 6.53 -16.50 -8.72
N GLN A 232 5.44 -16.96 -8.10
CA GLN A 232 4.10 -16.59 -8.52
C GLN A 232 3.27 -16.13 -7.32
N VAL A 233 2.66 -14.95 -7.43
CA VAL A 233 1.67 -14.44 -6.49
C VAL A 233 0.35 -14.22 -7.22
N TYR A 234 -0.73 -14.71 -6.62
CA TYR A 234 -2.08 -14.58 -7.10
C TYR A 234 -2.82 -13.62 -6.20
N PHE A 235 -3.65 -12.77 -6.78
CA PHE A 235 -4.47 -11.83 -6.02
C PHE A 235 -5.74 -11.44 -6.78
N ARG A 236 -6.69 -10.91 -6.03
CA ARG A 236 -7.91 -10.31 -6.53
C ARG A 236 -7.85 -8.80 -6.33
N ASN A 237 -8.09 -8.03 -7.39
CA ASN A 237 -8.18 -6.58 -7.32
C ASN A 237 -9.62 -6.14 -7.06
N PHE A 238 -9.79 -5.10 -6.23
CA PHE A 238 -11.03 -4.37 -6.03
C PHE A 238 -10.77 -2.88 -6.17
N PHE A 239 -11.61 -2.19 -6.94
CA PHE A 239 -11.56 -0.73 -7.03
C PHE A 239 -12.37 -0.13 -5.88
N TYR A 240 -11.73 0.62 -4.98
CA TYR A 240 -12.32 1.17 -3.73
C TYR A 240 -13.20 0.17 -2.95
N GLY A 241 -12.79 -1.10 -2.90
CA GLY A 241 -13.57 -2.14 -2.23
C GLY A 241 -14.91 -2.49 -2.89
N ALA A 242 -15.24 -1.97 -4.08
CA ALA A 242 -16.47 -2.25 -4.80
C ALA A 242 -16.35 -3.58 -5.59
N PRO A 243 -17.00 -4.68 -5.13
CA PRO A 243 -16.88 -6.01 -5.76
C PRO A 243 -17.46 -6.08 -7.17
N HIS A 244 -18.35 -5.15 -7.53
CA HIS A 244 -19.03 -5.12 -8.82
C HIS A 244 -18.40 -4.14 -9.83
N ASP A 245 -17.29 -3.48 -9.48
CA ASP A 245 -16.57 -2.64 -10.42
C ASP A 245 -15.99 -3.49 -11.57
N LYS A 246 -16.06 -2.98 -12.80
CA LYS A 246 -15.54 -3.64 -14.01
C LYS A 246 -14.02 -3.92 -13.96
N ARG A 247 -13.28 -3.17 -13.12
CA ARG A 247 -11.84 -3.32 -12.86
C ARG A 247 -11.54 -4.40 -11.81
N ALA A 248 -12.55 -4.88 -11.10
CA ALA A 248 -12.39 -6.05 -10.24
C ALA A 248 -12.06 -7.28 -11.09
N GLY A 249 -11.16 -8.12 -10.59
CA GLY A 249 -10.68 -9.27 -11.36
C GLY A 249 -9.66 -10.10 -10.61
N PHE A 250 -9.26 -11.19 -11.24
CA PHE A 250 -8.27 -12.13 -10.74
C PHE A 250 -6.98 -11.98 -11.53
N TYR A 251 -5.86 -12.00 -10.83
CA TYR A 251 -4.55 -11.73 -11.39
C TYR A 251 -3.52 -12.73 -10.90
N ARG A 252 -2.54 -12.99 -11.77
CA ARG A 252 -1.30 -13.70 -11.44
C ARG A 252 -0.15 -12.79 -11.78
N LEU A 253 0.76 -12.58 -10.83
CA LEU A 253 2.05 -11.95 -11.05
C LEU A 253 3.13 -13.02 -11.02
N ASP A 254 3.93 -13.08 -12.07
CA ASP A 254 5.10 -13.92 -12.21
C ASP A 254 6.37 -13.07 -12.03
N ILE A 255 7.29 -13.52 -11.20
CA ILE A 255 8.63 -12.93 -11.03
C ILE A 255 9.54 -13.47 -12.11
N ILE A 256 10.20 -12.57 -12.85
CA ILE A 256 11.22 -12.91 -13.83
C ILE A 256 12.54 -13.06 -13.06
N SER A 257 12.92 -14.31 -12.81
CA SER A 257 14.24 -14.63 -12.24
C SER A 257 15.33 -14.10 -13.18
N GLU A 258 16.26 -13.28 -12.66
CA GLU A 258 17.57 -13.15 -13.29
C GLU A 258 18.36 -14.41 -12.91
N ASP A 259 18.75 -15.19 -13.91
CA ASP A 259 19.70 -16.31 -13.79
C ASP A 259 21.11 -15.79 -13.53
#